data_AF-A0AAV7NPA5-F1
#
_entry.id   AF-A0AAV7NPA5-F1
#
_cell.length_a   1.000
_cell.length_b   1.000
_cell.length_c   1.000
_cell.angle_alpha   90.00
_cell.angle_beta   90.00
_cell.angle_gamma   90.00
#
_symmetry.space_group_name_H-M   'P 1'
#
loop_
_entity.id
_entity.type
_entity.pdbx_description
1 polymer ?
#
loop_
_entity_poly.entity_id
_entity_poly.type
_entity_poly.pdbx_seq_one_letter_code
_entity_poly.pdbx_strand_id
1 'polypeptide(L)'
;KFGKDPKKGLDRSWRICQDKLLDVTGPLTKILEMAFLAKESGTPVDTEVLIGWAQRSLCLLGNANCAVSSERRKSILMRIDPKLTDLATSEAGPSADGLL
;
A
#
# COMPACT_ATOMS: atom_id res chain seq x y z
N LYS A 1 8.16 -32.81 11.35
CA LYS A 1 7.62 -31.46 11.62
C LYS A 1 8.44 -30.47 10.79
N PHE A 2 7.89 -29.97 9.67
CA PHE A 2 8.59 -29.03 8.79
C PHE A 2 8.73 -27.69 9.52
N GLY A 3 9.96 -27.34 9.92
CA GLY A 3 10.29 -25.99 10.33
C GLY A 3 10.12 -25.08 9.12
N LYS A 4 9.05 -24.29 9.08
CA LYS A 4 8.92 -23.20 8.11
C LYS A 4 10.02 -22.20 8.43
N ASP A 5 11.00 -22.14 7.53
CA ASP A 5 12.12 -21.22 7.61
C ASP A 5 11.60 -19.77 7.75
N PRO A 6 11.74 -19.12 8.92
CA PRO A 6 11.08 -17.84 9.19
C PRO A 6 11.55 -16.72 8.24
N LYS A 7 12.75 -16.87 7.67
CA LYS A 7 13.31 -15.99 6.64
C LYS A 7 12.46 -15.96 5.36
N LYS A 8 11.97 -17.13 4.91
CA LYS A 8 11.10 -17.22 3.72
C LYS A 8 9.74 -16.54 3.91
N GLY A 9 9.22 -16.53 5.14
CA GLY A 9 7.99 -15.82 5.48
C GLY A 9 8.17 -14.30 5.43
N LEU A 10 9.30 -13.82 5.96
CA LEU A 10 9.64 -12.40 6.00
C LEU A 10 9.88 -11.83 4.59
N ASP A 11 10.61 -12.57 3.74
CA ASP A 11 10.88 -12.15 2.35
C ASP A 11 9.58 -12.02 1.52
N ARG A 12 8.63 -12.93 1.76
CA ARG A 12 7.31 -12.87 1.11
C ARG A 12 6.50 -11.67 1.57
N SER A 13 6.49 -11.38 2.87
CA SER A 13 5.81 -10.21 3.44
C SER A 13 6.39 -8.90 2.91
N TRP A 14 7.71 -8.77 2.84
CA TRP A 14 8.37 -7.58 2.30
C TRP A 14 8.06 -7.36 0.83
N ARG A 15 8.03 -8.44 0.04
CA ARG A 15 7.63 -8.36 -1.37
C ARG A 15 6.21 -7.81 -1.52
N ILE A 16 5.26 -8.28 -0.71
CA ILE A 16 3.87 -7.78 -0.73
C ILE A 16 3.81 -6.27 -0.41
N CYS A 17 4.59 -5.80 0.57
CA CYS A 17 4.66 -4.37 0.89
C CYS A 17 5.29 -3.56 -0.25
N GLN A 18 6.33 -4.09 -0.90
CA GLN A 18 6.96 -3.46 -2.07
C GLN A 18 6.00 -3.37 -3.25
N ASP A 19 5.26 -4.44 -3.55
CA ASP A 19 4.27 -4.47 -4.63
C ASP A 19 3.20 -3.39 -4.39
N LYS A 20 2.69 -3.28 -3.15
CA LYS A 20 1.72 -2.22 -2.78
C LYS A 20 2.27 -0.80 -2.90
N LEU A 21 3.55 -0.59 -2.65
CA LEU A 21 4.20 0.71 -2.87
C LEU A 21 4.31 1.02 -4.37
N LEU A 22 4.59 0.01 -5.19
CA LEU A 22 4.66 0.17 -6.64
C LEU A 22 3.30 0.49 -7.26
N ASP A 23 2.20 0.04 -6.67
CA ASP A 23 0.84 0.39 -7.16
C ASP A 23 0.60 1.91 -7.22
N VAL A 24 1.27 2.69 -6.35
CA VAL A 24 1.17 4.16 -6.33
C VAL A 24 1.74 4.79 -7.60
N THR A 25 2.66 4.12 -8.29
CA THR A 25 3.34 4.67 -9.47
C THR A 25 2.36 4.95 -10.62
N GLY A 26 1.35 4.11 -10.83
CA GLY A 26 0.39 4.29 -11.93
C GLY A 26 -0.36 5.63 -11.86
N PRO A 27 -1.07 5.93 -10.75
CA PRO A 27 -1.70 7.23 -10.54
C PRO A 27 -0.74 8.42 -10.59
N LEU A 28 0.48 8.31 -10.04
CA LEU A 28 1.48 9.38 -10.11
C LEU A 28 1.93 9.65 -11.55
N THR A 29 2.13 8.59 -12.36
CA THR A 29 2.43 8.71 -13.79
C THR A 29 1.29 9.42 -14.51
N LYS A 30 0.02 9.11 -14.20
CA LYS A 30 -1.13 9.82 -14.80
C LYS A 30 -1.16 11.30 -14.46
N ILE A 31 -0.86 11.67 -13.22
CA ILE A 31 -0.74 13.08 -12.80
C ILE A 31 0.36 13.78 -13.60
N LEU A 32 1.51 13.13 -13.77
CA LEU A 32 2.63 13.67 -14.51
C LEU A 32 2.33 13.84 -16.00
N GLU A 33 1.68 12.85 -16.63
CA GLU A 33 1.21 12.92 -18.02
C GLU A 33 0.28 14.11 -18.24
N MET A 34 -0.71 14.31 -17.36
CA MET A 34 -1.62 15.46 -17.46
C MET A 34 -0.88 16.80 -17.33
N ALA A 35 0.10 16.89 -16.43
CA ALA A 35 0.90 18.10 -16.26
C ALA A 35 1.75 18.41 -17.50
N PHE A 36 2.35 17.39 -18.13
CA PHE A 36 3.09 17.56 -19.38
C PHE A 36 2.19 17.98 -20.53
N LEU A 37 1.05 17.30 -20.70
CA LEU A 37 0.09 17.63 -21.76
C LEU A 37 -0.42 19.07 -21.62
N ALA A 38 -0.77 19.50 -20.41
CA ALA A 38 -1.21 20.88 -20.17
C ALA A 38 -0.10 21.90 -20.45
N LYS A 39 1.15 21.57 -20.12
CA LYS A 39 2.31 22.43 -20.43
C LYS A 39 2.55 22.55 -21.93
N GLU A 40 2.42 21.47 -22.69
CA GLU A 40 2.70 21.43 -24.14
C GLU A 40 1.57 22.06 -24.97
N SER A 41 0.32 21.79 -24.60
CA SER A 41 -0.86 22.25 -25.34
C SER A 41 -1.36 23.62 -24.89
N GLY A 42 -0.94 24.10 -23.71
CA GLY A 42 -1.47 25.30 -23.07
C GLY A 42 -2.91 25.15 -22.57
N THR A 43 -3.50 23.95 -22.65
CA THR A 43 -4.85 23.70 -22.12
C THR A 43 -4.78 23.45 -20.62
N PRO A 44 -5.68 24.03 -19.81
CA PRO A 44 -5.72 23.78 -18.37
C PRO A 44 -6.05 22.31 -18.07
N VAL A 45 -5.45 21.78 -17.00
CA VAL A 45 -5.77 20.45 -16.48
C VAL A 45 -7.16 20.46 -15.87
N ASP A 46 -7.95 19.42 -16.14
CA ASP A 46 -9.19 19.17 -15.40
C ASP A 46 -8.88 18.88 -13.93
N THR A 47 -9.29 19.79 -13.06
CA THR A 47 -9.02 19.71 -11.62
C THR A 47 -9.73 18.55 -10.95
N GLU A 48 -10.92 18.14 -11.42
CA GLU A 48 -11.64 17.01 -10.83
C GLU A 48 -10.92 15.69 -11.12
N VAL A 49 -10.46 15.53 -12.37
CA VAL A 49 -9.67 14.37 -12.77
C VAL A 49 -8.34 14.33 -12.00
N LEU A 50 -7.67 15.47 -11.83
CA LEU A 50 -6.44 15.58 -11.04
C LEU A 50 -6.66 15.18 -9.58
N ILE A 51 -7.73 15.67 -8.96
CA ILE A 51 -8.10 15.30 -7.59
C ILE A 51 -8.36 13.80 -7.48
N GLY A 52 -9.07 13.19 -8.44
CA GLY A 52 -9.33 11.74 -8.45
C GLY A 52 -8.05 10.90 -8.48
N TRP A 53 -7.08 11.27 -9.32
CA TRP A 53 -5.78 10.57 -9.35
C TRP A 53 -4.96 10.80 -8.08
N ALA A 54 -5.00 12.00 -7.50
CA ALA A 54 -4.33 12.30 -6.24
C ALA A 54 -4.93 11.50 -5.07
N GLN A 55 -6.26 11.43 -4.97
CA GLN A 55 -6.97 10.61 -3.98
C GLN A 55 -6.61 9.13 -4.13
N ARG A 56 -6.55 8.62 -5.37
CA ARG A 56 -6.16 7.23 -5.63
C ARG A 56 -4.71 6.96 -5.19
N SER A 57 -3.80 7.91 -5.44
CA SER A 57 -2.40 7.83 -4.97
C SER A 57 -2.33 7.75 -3.45
N LEU A 58 -3.08 8.60 -2.75
CA LEU A 58 -3.14 8.62 -1.28
C LEU A 58 -3.71 7.32 -0.71
N CYS A 59 -4.77 6.79 -1.31
CA CYS A 59 -5.37 5.51 -0.89
C CYS A 59 -4.37 4.35 -0.99
N LEU A 60 -3.68 4.24 -2.13
CA LEU A 60 -2.67 3.19 -2.35
C LEU A 60 -1.49 3.33 -1.39
N LEU A 61 -1.04 4.56 -1.12
CA LEU A 61 0.00 4.82 -0.13
C LEU A 61 -0.44 4.44 1.29
N GLY A 62 -1.69 4.75 1.65
CA GLY A 62 -2.29 4.33 2.92
C GLY A 62 -2.34 2.82 3.07
N ASN A 63 -2.73 2.10 2.01
CA ASN A 63 -2.75 0.65 1.96
C ASN A 63 -1.36 0.03 2.14
N ALA A 64 -0.34 0.60 1.48
CA ALA A 64 1.04 0.17 1.64
C ALA A 64 1.53 0.39 3.09
N ASN A 65 1.24 1.55 3.68
CA ASN A 65 1.61 1.84 5.06
C ASN A 65 0.90 0.92 6.08
N CYS A 66 -0.37 0.60 5.83
CA CYS A 66 -1.13 -0.35 6.65
C CYS A 66 -0.51 -1.75 6.59
N ALA A 67 -0.10 -2.21 5.40
CA ALA A 67 0.58 -3.50 5.23
C ALA A 67 1.92 -3.55 5.99
N VAL A 68 2.76 -2.51 5.86
CA VAL A 68 4.03 -2.40 6.60
C VAL A 68 3.80 -2.41 8.11
N SER A 69 2.81 -1.64 8.58
CA SER A 69 2.47 -1.57 10.00
C SER A 69 1.98 -2.92 10.55
N SER A 70 1.19 -3.66 9.77
CA SER A 70 0.70 -4.98 10.12
C SER A 70 1.84 -6.00 10.23
N GLU A 71 2.77 -6.01 9.28
CA GLU A 71 3.95 -6.88 9.32
C GLU A 71 4.90 -6.53 10.47
N ARG A 72 5.07 -5.23 10.77
CA ARG A 72 5.85 -4.79 11.94
C ARG A 72 5.22 -5.28 13.24
N ARG A 73 3.89 -5.15 13.39
CA ARG A 73 3.14 -5.63 14.56
C ARG A 73 3.29 -7.15 14.72
N LYS A 74 3.11 -7.89 13.64
CA LYS A 74 3.29 -9.35 13.61
C LYS A 74 4.71 -9.77 14.01
N SER A 75 5.73 -9.07 13.51
CA SER A 75 7.13 -9.31 13.87
C SER A 75 7.41 -9.06 15.36
N ILE A 76 6.85 -8.01 15.95
CA ILE A 76 6.96 -7.72 17.39
C ILE A 76 6.24 -8.79 18.21
N LEU A 77 5.02 -9.15 17.85
CA LEU A 77 4.24 -10.17 18.57
C LEU A 77 4.95 -11.53 18.53
N MET A 78 5.54 -11.93 17.39
CA MET A 78 6.36 -13.15 17.31
C MET A 78 7.55 -13.17 18.27
N ARG A 79 8.13 -12.00 18.60
CA ARG A 79 9.24 -11.89 19.56
C ARG A 79 8.79 -12.00 21.00
N ILE A 80 7.56 -11.59 21.31
CA ILE A 80 7.00 -11.63 22.67
C ILE A 80 6.47 -13.03 22.97
N ASP A 81 5.56 -13.53 22.12
CA ASP A 81 5.03 -14.90 22.19
C ASP A 81 4.57 -15.31 20.77
N PRO A 82 5.13 -16.39 20.19
CA PRO A 82 4.75 -16.90 18.88
C PRO A 82 3.24 -17.15 18.70
N LYS A 83 2.51 -17.44 19.79
CA LYS A 83 1.06 -17.69 19.77
C LYS A 83 0.21 -16.43 19.59
N LEU A 84 0.80 -15.24 19.76
CA LEU A 84 0.08 -13.96 19.63
C LEU A 84 0.01 -13.45 18.18
N THR A 85 0.50 -14.20 17.20
CA THR A 85 0.50 -13.78 15.79
C THR A 85 -0.89 -13.62 15.20
N ASP A 86 -1.86 -14.42 15.65
CA ASP A 86 -3.25 -14.34 15.19
C ASP A 86 -3.95 -13.04 15.62
N LEU A 87 -3.50 -12.41 16.72
CA LEU A 87 -3.97 -11.07 17.13
C LEU A 87 -3.48 -9.96 16.19
N ALA A 88 -2.36 -10.14 15.49
CA ALA A 88 -1.83 -9.12 14.58
C ALA A 88 -2.74 -8.89 13.37
N THR A 89 -3.44 -9.93 12.94
CA THR A 89 -4.36 -9.94 11.78
C THR A 89 -5.79 -9.50 12.11
N SER A 90 -6.16 -9.46 13.40
CA SER A 90 -7.53 -9.20 13.86
C SER A 90 -7.95 -7.73 13.79
N GLU A 91 -7.02 -6.79 13.61
CA GLU A 91 -7.30 -5.34 13.68
C GLU A 91 -7.01 -4.58 12.38
N ALA A 92 -6.76 -5.29 11.27
CA ALA A 92 -6.82 -4.64 9.97
C ALA A 92 -8.30 -4.29 9.72
N GLY A 93 -8.68 -3.04 9.99
CA GLY A 93 -10.01 -2.50 9.71
C GLY A 93 -10.41 -2.74 8.25
N PRO A 94 -11.71 -2.58 7.93
CA PRO A 94 -12.28 -2.99 6.65
C PRO A 94 -11.46 -2.46 5.47
N SER A 95 -11.22 -3.32 4.48
CA SER A 95 -10.57 -2.96 3.22
C SER A 95 -11.24 -1.72 2.65
N ALA A 96 -10.45 -0.79 2.12
CA ALA A 96 -10.93 0.47 1.56
C ALA A 96 -11.86 0.31 0.33
N ASP A 97 -12.19 -0.92 -0.06
CA ASP A 97 -13.13 -1.26 -1.13
C ASP A 97 -14.60 -0.91 -0.80
N GLY A 98 -14.90 -0.45 0.42
CA GLY A 98 -16.26 -0.07 0.87
C GLY A 98 -16.50 1.43 1.06
N LEU A 99 -15.61 2.31 0.59
CA LEU A 99 -15.70 3.77 0.80
C LEU A 99 -15.96 4.56 -0.49
N LEU A 100 -16.68 3.97 -1.44
CA LEU A 100 -17.25 4.66 -2.61
C LEU A 100 -18.76 4.46 -2.65
#